data_AF-A0A7S3Y7V8-F1
#
_entry.id   AF-A0A7S3Y7V8-F1
#
_cell.length_a   1.000
_cell.length_b   1.000
_cell.length_c   1.000
_cell.angle_alpha   90.00
_cell.angle_beta   90.00
_cell.angle_gamma   90.00
#
_symmetry.space_group_name_H-M   'P 1'
#
loop_
_entity.id
_entity.type
_entity.pdbx_description
1 polymer ?
#
loop_
_entity_poly.entity_id
_entity_poly.type
_entity_poly.pdbx_seq_one_letter_code
_entity_poly.pdbx_strand_id
1 'polypeptide(L)'
;PIWQQITKRFEHALNFGIGGDRTQHLLWRITNGELNFAHRPRCSVLMIGTNNLDSDPPHLIVKAALKTADIIASATRETVLLIGIPPRSKSKDNTIRKKADEVNRILSATPVNGERVKFIPFPDVLTNAGTF
;
A
#
# COMPACT_ATOMS: atom_id res chain seq x y z
N PRO A 1 9.50 -13.04 -16.88
CA PRO A 1 9.46 -11.88 -15.94
C PRO A 1 9.27 -12.34 -14.49
N ILE A 2 9.85 -11.64 -13.51
CA ILE A 2 9.74 -12.02 -12.08
C ILE A 2 8.28 -12.16 -11.61
N TRP A 3 7.39 -11.31 -12.13
CA TRP A 3 5.95 -11.36 -11.87
C TRP A 3 5.34 -12.74 -12.13
N GLN A 4 5.53 -13.29 -13.34
CA GLN A 4 4.98 -14.59 -13.73
C GLN A 4 5.53 -15.73 -12.87
N GLN A 5 6.77 -15.63 -12.39
CA GLN A 5 7.35 -16.66 -11.52
C GLN A 5 6.69 -16.67 -10.13
N ILE A 6 6.40 -15.49 -9.58
CA ILE A 6 5.72 -15.33 -8.28
C ILE A 6 4.25 -15.73 -8.43
N THR A 7 3.57 -15.25 -9.47
CA THR A 7 2.13 -15.44 -9.62
C THR A 7 1.74 -16.82 -10.14
N LYS A 8 2.65 -17.63 -10.67
CA LYS A 8 2.36 -19.01 -11.09
C LYS A 8 1.77 -19.88 -9.97
N ARG A 9 2.07 -19.55 -8.70
CA ARG A 9 1.54 -20.23 -7.52
C ARG A 9 0.13 -19.76 -7.11
N PHE A 10 -0.33 -18.64 -7.66
CA PHE A 10 -1.66 -18.10 -7.42
C PHE A 10 -2.46 -18.28 -8.71
N GLU A 11 -3.43 -19.20 -8.71
CA GLU A 11 -4.16 -19.62 -9.92
C GLU A 11 -4.74 -18.44 -10.72
N HIS A 12 -5.05 -17.32 -10.06
CA HIS A 12 -5.52 -16.08 -10.69
C HIS A 12 -5.05 -14.83 -9.92
N ALA A 13 -3.99 -14.17 -10.40
CA ALA A 13 -3.52 -12.88 -9.86
C ALA A 13 -3.73 -11.75 -10.87
N LEU A 14 -4.29 -10.64 -10.40
CA LEU A 14 -4.49 -9.41 -11.16
C LEU A 14 -3.65 -8.28 -10.57
N ASN A 15 -3.20 -7.36 -11.42
CA ASN A 15 -2.44 -6.18 -11.00
C ASN A 15 -3.20 -4.91 -11.41
N PHE A 16 -3.62 -4.14 -10.41
CA PHE A 16 -4.31 -2.85 -10.56
C PHE A 16 -3.40 -1.66 -10.19
N GLY A 17 -2.09 -1.86 -10.25
CA GLY A 17 -1.10 -0.82 -10.02
C GLY A 17 -0.99 0.12 -11.22
N ILE A 18 -1.19 1.41 -10.97
CA ILE A 18 -0.98 2.47 -11.95
C ILE A 18 0.18 3.34 -11.47
N GLY A 19 1.17 3.55 -12.33
CA GLY A 19 2.31 4.41 -12.03
C GLY A 19 1.86 5.83 -11.75
N GLY A 20 2.40 6.45 -10.69
CA GLY A 20 2.05 7.83 -10.30
C GLY A 20 0.77 7.95 -9.45
N ASP A 21 0.05 6.85 -9.19
CA ASP A 21 -1.15 6.93 -8.37
C ASP A 21 -0.86 7.41 -6.95
N ARG A 22 -1.66 8.41 -6.55
CA ARG A 22 -1.77 8.89 -5.18
C ARG A 22 -2.96 8.23 -4.50
N THR A 23 -3.02 8.28 -3.18
CA THR A 23 -4.12 7.69 -2.39
C THR A 23 -5.51 8.10 -2.88
N GLN A 24 -5.71 9.36 -3.29
CA GLN A 24 -6.98 9.84 -3.83
C GLN A 24 -7.35 9.27 -5.21
N HIS A 25 -6.36 8.93 -6.05
CA HIS A 25 -6.61 8.34 -7.37
C HIS A 25 -7.13 6.90 -7.19
N LEU A 26 -6.44 6.11 -6.37
CA LEU A 26 -6.88 4.76 -6.04
C LEU A 26 -8.25 4.78 -5.35
N LEU A 27 -8.48 5.69 -4.41
CA LEU A 27 -9.78 5.84 -3.75
C LEU A 27 -10.90 6.10 -4.77
N TRP A 28 -10.64 6.94 -5.78
CA TRP A 28 -11.59 7.15 -6.87
C TRP A 28 -11.83 5.85 -7.64
N ARG A 29 -10.77 5.13 -8.07
CA ARG A 29 -10.94 3.89 -8.85
C ARG A 29 -11.75 2.82 -8.12
N ILE A 30 -11.44 2.56 -6.85
CA ILE A 30 -12.14 1.54 -6.06
C ILE A 30 -13.59 1.91 -5.74
N THR A 31 -13.92 3.20 -5.70
CA THR A 31 -15.30 3.69 -5.55
C THR A 31 -16.05 3.79 -6.88
N ASN A 32 -15.35 3.71 -8.01
CA ASN A 32 -15.90 3.79 -9.37
C ASN A 32 -15.80 2.45 -10.13
N GLY A 33 -15.94 1.34 -9.41
CA GLY A 33 -16.19 0.03 -10.01
C GLY A 33 -14.98 -0.89 -10.15
N GLU A 34 -13.78 -0.48 -9.72
CA GLU A 34 -12.61 -1.36 -9.75
C GLU A 34 -12.76 -2.59 -8.83
N LEU A 35 -13.62 -2.51 -7.81
CA LEU A 35 -13.93 -3.65 -6.92
C LEU A 35 -15.12 -4.50 -7.38
N ASN A 36 -15.68 -4.24 -8.57
CA ASN A 36 -16.80 -5.00 -9.12
C ASN A 36 -16.33 -6.30 -9.77
N PHE A 37 -15.85 -7.23 -8.94
CA PHE A 37 -15.36 -8.52 -9.41
C PHE A 37 -16.50 -9.51 -9.61
N ALA A 38 -16.46 -10.27 -10.72
CA ALA A 38 -17.33 -11.44 -10.91
C ALA A 38 -17.04 -12.54 -9.87
N HIS A 39 -15.77 -12.67 -9.47
CA HIS A 39 -15.33 -13.58 -8.42
C HIS A 39 -14.46 -12.83 -7.42
N ARG A 40 -14.78 -12.96 -6.12
CA ARG A 40 -14.04 -12.28 -5.05
C ARG A 40 -12.62 -12.86 -4.93
N PRO A 41 -11.59 -12.02 -4.76
CA PRO A 41 -10.26 -12.52 -4.46
C PRO A 41 -10.22 -13.10 -3.04
N ARG A 42 -9.19 -13.90 -2.76
CA ARG A 42 -8.94 -14.43 -1.41
C ARG A 42 -8.16 -13.44 -0.55
N CYS A 43 -7.41 -12.55 -1.19
CA CYS A 43 -6.51 -11.61 -0.56
C CYS A 43 -6.21 -10.46 -1.54
N SER A 44 -6.09 -9.25 -1.00
CA SER A 44 -5.61 -8.07 -1.72
C SER A 44 -4.30 -7.57 -1.12
N VAL A 45 -3.35 -7.17 -1.97
CA VAL A 45 -2.12 -6.51 -1.56
C VAL A 45 -2.21 -5.04 -1.92
N LEU A 46 -2.19 -4.16 -0.91
CA LEU A 46 -2.27 -2.72 -1.07
C LEU A 46 -0.93 -2.08 -0.71
N MET A 47 -0.32 -1.40 -1.67
CA MET A 47 0.86 -0.55 -1.46
C MET A 47 0.59 0.80 -2.11
N ILE A 48 0.39 1.84 -1.31
CA ILE A 48 0.01 3.18 -1.79
C ILE A 48 0.58 4.27 -0.87
N GLY A 49 0.81 5.46 -1.41
CA GLY A 49 1.21 6.65 -0.64
C GLY A 49 2.58 7.24 -1.00
N THR A 50 3.45 6.51 -1.70
CA THR A 50 4.78 7.03 -2.10
C THR A 50 4.70 8.31 -2.94
N ASN A 51 3.70 8.41 -3.83
CA ASN A 51 3.48 9.59 -4.68
C ASN A 51 2.80 10.75 -3.94
N ASN A 52 2.36 10.54 -2.70
CA ASN A 52 1.81 11.60 -1.86
C ASN A 52 2.91 12.31 -1.05
N LEU A 53 4.10 11.72 -0.89
CA LEU A 53 5.15 12.24 -0.01
C LEU A 53 5.64 13.65 -0.38
N ASP A 54 5.59 13.97 -1.68
CA ASP A 54 6.02 15.27 -2.20
C ASP A 54 5.08 16.41 -1.82
N SER A 55 3.79 16.13 -1.54
CA SER A 55 2.77 17.18 -1.35
C SER A 55 1.99 17.07 -0.04
N ASP A 56 1.81 15.88 0.50
CA ASP A 56 0.92 15.66 1.64
C ASP A 56 1.70 15.48 2.95
N PRO A 57 1.10 15.87 4.09
CA PRO A 57 1.62 15.54 5.39
C PRO A 57 1.40 14.05 5.71
N PRO A 58 2.32 13.40 6.45
CA PRO A 58 2.27 11.96 6.77
C PRO A 58 0.93 11.46 7.31
N HIS A 59 0.31 12.19 8.25
CA HIS A 59 -0.96 11.78 8.86
C HIS A 59 -2.12 11.68 7.85
N LEU A 60 -2.14 12.50 6.79
CA LEU A 60 -3.16 12.39 5.74
C LEU A 60 -2.92 11.18 4.84
N ILE A 61 -1.65 10.86 4.56
CA ILE A 61 -1.27 9.67 3.80
C ILE A 61 -1.71 8.40 4.55
N VAL A 62 -1.39 8.32 5.85
CA VAL A 62 -1.81 7.23 6.75
C VAL A 62 -3.34 7.09 6.73
N LYS A 63 -4.07 8.18 6.99
CA LYS A 63 -5.53 8.18 7.03
C LYS A 63 -6.13 7.66 5.72
N ALA A 64 -5.61 8.12 4.58
CA ALA A 64 -6.09 7.73 3.28
C ALA A 64 -5.75 6.25 2.95
N ALA A 65 -4.55 5.79 3.29
CA ALA A 65 -4.15 4.39 3.10
C ALA A 65 -5.01 3.42 3.92
N LEU A 66 -5.23 3.72 5.20
CA LEU A 66 -6.12 2.93 6.07
C LEU A 66 -7.56 2.95 5.57
N LYS A 67 -8.09 4.12 5.20
CA LYS A 67 -9.45 4.23 4.66
C LYS A 67 -9.62 3.42 3.37
N THR A 68 -8.60 3.42 2.50
CA THR A 68 -8.59 2.63 1.26
C THR A 68 -8.60 1.14 1.59
N ALA A 69 -7.76 0.69 2.53
CA ALA A 69 -7.73 -0.70 2.98
C ALA A 69 -9.07 -1.15 3.56
N ASP A 70 -9.70 -0.32 4.40
CA ASP A 70 -11.01 -0.58 5.01
C ASP A 70 -12.12 -0.69 3.95
N ILE A 71 -12.11 0.16 2.92
CA ILE A 71 -13.08 0.10 1.81
C ILE A 71 -12.93 -1.20 1.04
N ILE A 72 -11.70 -1.59 0.69
CA ILE A 72 -11.42 -2.84 0.00
C ILE A 72 -11.91 -4.01 0.85
N ALA A 73 -11.48 -4.09 2.11
CA ALA A 73 -11.85 -5.16 3.03
C ALA A 73 -13.38 -5.27 3.22
N SER A 74 -14.08 -4.13 3.30
CA SER A 74 -15.54 -4.08 3.45
C SER A 74 -16.26 -4.56 2.18
N ALA A 75 -15.82 -4.10 1.01
CA ALA A 75 -16.44 -4.43 -0.27
C ALA A 75 -16.21 -5.90 -0.66
N THR A 76 -14.97 -6.39 -0.52
CA THR A 76 -14.58 -7.73 -0.97
C THR A 76 -14.74 -8.80 0.12
N ARG A 77 -14.82 -8.41 1.40
CA ARG A 77 -14.83 -9.31 2.58
C ARG A 77 -13.57 -10.17 2.69
N GLU A 78 -12.45 -9.77 2.09
CA GLU A 78 -11.20 -10.52 2.07
C GLU A 78 -10.15 -9.96 3.05
N THR A 79 -9.01 -10.64 3.18
CA THR A 79 -7.85 -10.08 3.90
C THR A 79 -7.11 -9.07 3.01
N VAL A 80 -6.84 -7.87 3.53
CA VAL A 80 -6.05 -6.84 2.86
C VAL A 80 -4.69 -6.71 3.56
N LEU A 81 -3.62 -6.97 2.81
CA LEU A 81 -2.25 -6.73 3.26
C LEU A 81 -1.84 -5.31 2.88
N LEU A 82 -1.80 -4.40 3.86
CA LEU A 82 -1.32 -3.04 3.67
C LEU A 82 0.20 -3.02 3.84
N ILE A 83 0.92 -2.85 2.75
CA ILE A 83 2.39 -2.86 2.73
C ILE A 83 2.92 -1.46 3.04
N GLY A 84 3.94 -1.39 3.89
CA GLY A 84 4.69 -0.15 4.16
C GLY A 84 5.28 0.48 2.89
N ILE A 85 5.42 1.80 2.92
CA ILE A 85 6.02 2.56 1.82
C ILE A 85 7.52 2.23 1.76
N PRO A 86 8.06 1.79 0.60
CA PRO A 86 9.49 1.55 0.46
C PRO A 86 10.30 2.83 0.71
N PRO A 87 11.56 2.73 1.16
CA PRO A 87 12.43 3.90 1.26
C PRO A 87 12.62 4.56 -0.11
N ARG A 88 12.60 5.90 -0.13
CA ARG A 88 12.84 6.72 -1.32
C ARG A 88 14.00 7.66 -1.03
N SER A 89 14.96 7.76 -1.96
CA SER A 89 16.22 8.52 -1.85
C SER A 89 17.33 7.84 -1.04
N LYS A 90 18.58 7.97 -1.53
CA LYS A 90 19.78 7.36 -0.93
C LYS A 90 20.06 7.92 0.44
N SER A 91 19.91 9.24 0.57
CA SER A 91 20.26 9.96 1.80
C SER A 91 19.18 9.75 2.86
N LYS A 92 19.59 9.30 4.05
CA LYS A 92 18.72 9.25 5.24
C LYS A 92 18.27 10.64 5.68
N ASP A 93 19.00 11.68 5.30
CA ASP A 93 18.63 13.06 5.62
C ASP A 93 17.63 13.68 4.66
N ASN A 94 17.31 12.99 3.56
CA ASN A 94 16.31 13.44 2.63
C ASN A 94 14.92 13.56 3.30
N THR A 95 14.26 14.68 3.07
CA THR A 95 12.96 15.00 3.67
C THR A 95 11.85 14.03 3.25
N ILE A 96 11.87 13.56 1.99
CA ILE A 96 10.92 12.57 1.48
C ILE A 96 11.15 11.21 2.16
N ARG A 97 12.41 10.82 2.38
CA ARG A 97 12.73 9.60 3.12
C ARG A 97 12.21 9.66 4.55
N LYS A 98 12.50 10.75 5.27
CA LYS A 98 12.00 10.99 6.64
C LYS A 98 10.47 10.95 6.72
N LYS A 99 9.77 11.54 5.73
CA LYS A 99 8.31 11.45 5.63
C LYS A 99 7.82 10.02 5.41
N ALA A 100 8.48 9.23 4.55
CA ALA A 100 8.12 7.83 4.33
C ALA A 100 8.29 7.00 5.61
N ASP A 101 9.40 7.18 6.31
CA ASP A 101 9.69 6.53 7.59
C ASP A 101 8.64 6.92 8.65
N GLU A 102 8.23 8.20 8.67
CA GLU A 102 7.16 8.66 9.55
C GLU A 102 5.81 8.02 9.23
N VAL A 103 5.42 7.93 7.95
CA VAL A 103 4.19 7.23 7.54
C VAL A 103 4.22 5.77 8.00
N ASN A 104 5.33 5.07 7.76
CA ASN A 104 5.48 3.67 8.15
C ASN A 104 5.42 3.47 9.67
N ARG A 105 6.04 4.37 10.44
CA ARG A 105 5.99 4.37 11.90
C ARG A 105 4.56 4.54 12.41
N ILE A 106 3.82 5.49 11.83
CA ILE A 106 2.42 5.72 12.23
C ILE A 106 1.56 4.51 11.83
N LEU A 107 1.71 3.96 10.61
CA LEU A 107 0.98 2.77 10.18
C LEU A 107 1.23 1.57 11.10
N SER A 108 2.49 1.35 11.51
CA SER A 108 2.86 0.28 12.44
C SER A 108 2.21 0.44 13.81
N ALA A 109 2.05 1.68 14.28
CA ALA A 109 1.49 2.00 15.58
C ALA A 109 -0.04 2.16 15.58
N THR A 110 -0.67 2.27 14.41
CA THR A 110 -2.11 2.49 14.30
C THR A 110 -2.83 1.16 14.26
N PRO A 111 -3.76 0.88 15.19
CA PRO A 111 -4.64 -0.27 15.09
C PRO A 111 -5.43 -0.19 13.78
N VAL A 112 -5.31 -1.23 12.97
CA VAL A 112 -6.12 -1.39 11.76
C VAL A 112 -7.52 -1.83 12.16
N ASN A 113 -8.55 -1.21 11.58
CA ASN A 113 -9.93 -1.51 11.93
C ASN A 113 -10.35 -2.88 11.34
N GLY A 114 -10.76 -3.79 12.21
CA GLY A 114 -11.27 -5.11 11.85
C GLY A 114 -10.19 -6.16 11.58
N GLU A 115 -10.57 -7.43 11.70
CA GLU A 115 -9.67 -8.59 11.58
C GLU A 115 -9.04 -8.77 10.18
N ARG A 116 -9.51 -8.00 9.19
CA ARG A 116 -9.23 -8.23 7.77
C ARG A 116 -8.11 -7.38 7.21
N VAL A 117 -7.80 -6.23 7.78
CA VAL A 117 -6.65 -5.43 7.35
C VAL A 117 -5.44 -5.83 8.18
N LYS A 118 -4.29 -6.06 7.54
CA LYS A 118 -3.03 -6.40 8.21
C LYS A 118 -1.93 -5.51 7.64
N PHE A 119 -1.31 -4.71 8.51
CA PHE A 119 -0.13 -3.95 8.12
C PHE A 119 1.10 -4.87 8.06
N ILE A 120 1.85 -4.79 6.96
CA ILE A 120 3.09 -5.51 6.76
C ILE A 120 4.21 -4.48 6.55
N PRO A 121 5.18 -4.35 7.48
CA PRO A 121 6.29 -3.43 7.30
C PRO A 121 7.08 -3.81 6.05
N PHE A 122 7.59 -2.80 5.34
CA PHE A 122 8.44 -3.05 4.19
C PHE A 122 9.78 -3.67 4.67
N PRO A 123 10.29 -4.74 4.05
CA PRO A 123 11.49 -5.43 4.53
C PRO A 123 12.72 -4.53 4.63
N ASP A 124 13.50 -4.72 5.71
CA ASP A 124 14.68 -3.89 6.01
C ASP A 124 15.87 -4.09 5.06
N VAL A 125 15.77 -5.02 4.13
CA VAL A 125 16.79 -5.27 3.11
C VAL A 125 17.08 -4.02 2.26
N LEU A 126 16.07 -3.16 2.04
CA LEU A 126 16.22 -1.90 1.32
C LEU A 126 16.39 -0.68 2.25
N THR A 127 16.20 -0.83 3.56
CA THR A 127 16.32 0.29 4.51
C THR A 127 17.77 0.47 4.99
N ASN A 128 18.54 -0.63 5.06
CA ASN A 128 19.92 -0.63 5.54
C ASN A 128 20.98 -0.39 4.46
N ALA A 129 20.70 -0.77 3.22
CA ALA A 129 21.60 -0.53 2.11
C ALA A 129 21.32 0.86 1.54
N GLY A 130 22.34 1.69 1.34
CA GLY A 130 22.26 2.97 0.62
C GLY A 130 21.89 2.84 -0.87
N THR A 131 21.23 1.74 -1.24
CA THR A 131 20.67 1.43 -2.54
C THR A 131 19.30 2.09 -2.64
N PHE A 132 19.27 3.33 -3.14
CA PHE A 132 18.33 3.89 -4.14
C PHE A 132 18.38 5.40 -4.20
#